data_AF-A0A0L8G2S6-F1
#
_entry.id   AF-A0A0L8G2S6-F1
#
_cell.length_a   1.000
_cell.length_b   1.000
_cell.length_c   1.000
_cell.angle_alpha   90.00
_cell.angle_beta   90.00
_cell.angle_gamma   90.00
#
_symmetry.space_group_name_H-M   'P 1'
#
loop_
_entity.id
_entity.type
_entity.pdbx_description
1 polymer ?
#
loop_
_entity_poly.entity_id
_entity_poly.type
_entity_poly.pdbx_seq_one_letter_code
_entity_poly.pdbx_strand_id
1 'polypeptide(L)' 'GDSGGPLSCKINDRFVLVGIASWGVTSCRNNNFPDVYSNVTFYLDWIRSRASLANN' A
#
# COMPACT_ATOMS: atom_id res chain seq x y z
N GLY A 1 -6.12 -9.90 1.46
CA GLY A 1 -5.10 -9.67 2.50
C GLY A 1 -5.76 -9.08 3.75
N ASP A 2 -5.00 -8.88 4.82
CA ASP A 2 -5.49 -8.13 5.98
C ASP A 2 -5.63 -6.65 5.61
N SER A 3 -6.77 -6.02 5.95
CA SER A 3 -6.99 -4.60 5.71
C SER A 3 -5.88 -3.77 6.37
N GLY A 4 -5.31 -2.81 5.63
CA GLY A 4 -4.15 -2.02 6.08
C GLY A 4 -2.79 -2.68 5.86
N GLY A 5 -2.73 -3.92 5.38
CA GLY A 5 -1.49 -4.62 5.08
C GLY A 5 -0.71 -4.03 3.88
N PRO A 6 0.62 -4.27 3.80
CA PRO A 6 1.46 -3.70 2.75
C PRO A 6 1.31 -4.45 1.41
N LEU A 7 1.28 -3.70 0.31
CA LEU A 7 1.64 -4.18 -1.02
C LEU A 7 3.06 -3.68 -1.33
N SER A 8 4.00 -4.62 -1.37
CA SER A 8 5.41 -4.32 -1.60
C SER A 8 5.89 -4.88 -2.94
N CYS A 9 6.65 -4.08 -3.69
CA CYS A 9 7.29 -4.49 -4.94
C CYS A 9 8.81 -4.46 -4.80
N LYS A 10 9.51 -5.43 -5.39
CA LYS A 10 10.97 -5.42 -5.46
C LYS A 10 11.42 -4.56 -6.64
N ILE A 11 12.05 -3.41 -6.36
CA ILE A 11 12.55 -2.44 -7.34
C ILE A 11 14.03 -2.19 -7.03
N ASN A 12 14.92 -2.43 -7.98
CA ASN A 12 16.37 -2.27 -7.81
C ASN A 12 16.90 -2.97 -6.54
N ASP A 13 16.53 -4.24 -6.38
CA ASP A 13 16.86 -5.08 -5.21
C ASP A 13 16.38 -4.59 -3.84
N ARG A 14 15.47 -3.61 -3.81
CA ARG A 14 14.84 -3.12 -2.57
C ARG A 14 13.34 -3.35 -2.60
N PHE A 15 12.76 -3.75 -1.47
CA PHE A 15 11.32 -3.78 -1.32
C PHE A 15 10.81 -2.35 -1.09
N VAL A 16 9.91 -1.91 -1.96
CA VAL A 16 9.27 -0.59 -1.92
C VAL A 16 7.79 -0.80 -1.62
N LEU A 17 7.29 -0.07 -0.63
CA LEU A 17 5.87 -0.03 -0.31
C LEU A 17 5.14 0.81 -1.37
N VAL A 18 4.33 0.16 -2.21
CA VAL A 18 3.61 0.82 -3.31
C VAL A 18 2.12 0.98 -3.04
N GLY A 19 1.55 0.15 -2.17
CA GLY A 19 0.13 0.16 -1.84
C GLY A 19 -0.16 -0.25 -0.41
N ILE A 20 -1.34 0.14 0.09
CA ILE A 20 -1.90 -0.31 1.36
C ILE A 20 -3.24 -0.98 1.06
N ALA A 21 -3.46 -2.20 1.53
CA ALA A 21 -4.69 -2.96 1.28
C ALA A 21 -5.90 -2.15 1.76
N SER A 22 -6.85 -1.88 0.87
CA SER A 22 -8.03 -1.06 1.17
C SER A 22 -9.29 -1.92 1.18
N TRP A 23 -9.66 -2.45 0.03
CA TRP A 23 -10.83 -3.30 -0.11
C TRP A 23 -10.66 -4.26 -1.28
N GLY A 24 -11.49 -5.29 -1.29
CA GLY A 24 -11.56 -6.27 -2.37
C GLY A 24 -12.89 -7.00 -2.23
N VAL A 25 -13.30 -7.68 -3.29
CA VAL A 25 -14.50 -8.52 -3.21
C VAL A 25 -14.17 -9.72 -2.32
N THR A 26 -14.92 -9.89 -1.22
CA THR A 26 -14.73 -11.00 -0.28
C THR A 26 -15.22 -12.30 -0.89
N SER A 27 -14.38 -12.87 -1.74
CA SER A 27 -14.46 -14.23 -2.22
C SER A 27 -13.03 -14.68 -2.39
N CYS A 28 -12.62 -15.72 -1.67
CA CYS A 28 -11.32 -16.32 -1.86
C CYS A 28 -11.23 -16.74 -3.34
N ARG A 29 -10.49 -15.97 -4.15
CA ARG A 29 -10.16 -16.28 -5.55
C ARG A 29 -11.23 -15.95 -6.60
N ASN A 30 -11.76 -14.73 -6.59
CA ASN A 30 -12.51 -14.22 -7.75
C ASN A 30 -11.58 -13.43 -8.68
N ASN A 31 -11.08 -14.11 -9.72
CA ASN A 31 -10.16 -13.54 -10.71
C ASN A 31 -10.75 -12.39 -11.53
N ASN A 32 -12.06 -12.12 -11.43
CA ASN A 32 -12.69 -11.04 -12.16
C ASN A 32 -12.56 -9.69 -11.44
N PHE A 33 -12.22 -9.69 -10.15
CA PHE A 33 -12.12 -8.48 -9.35
C PHE A 33 -10.75 -8.42 -8.67
N PRO A 34 -9.84 -7.56 -9.14
CA PRO A 34 -8.56 -7.37 -8.45
C PRO A 34 -8.76 -6.74 -7.08
N ASP A 35 -7.84 -7.02 -6.16
CA ASP A 35 -7.76 -6.31 -4.89
C ASP A 35 -7.42 -4.83 -5.13
N VAL A 36 -8.04 -3.94 -4.35
CA VAL A 36 -7.86 -2.49 -4.44
C VAL A 36 -7.01 -1.99 -3.28
N TYR A 37 -6.02 -1.19 -3.63
CA TYR A 37 -5.03 -0.65 -2.70
C TYR A 37 -5.03 0.88 -2.75
N SER A 38 -4.80 1.52 -1.61
CA SER A 38 -4.46 2.94 -1.57
C SER A 38 -3.07 3.14 -2.20
N ASN A 39 -2.96 4.00 -3.21
CA ASN A 39 -1.69 4.30 -3.86
C ASN A 39 -0.79 5.14 -2.93
N VAL A 40 0.27 4.54 -2.41
CA VAL A 40 1.17 5.20 -1.45
C VAL A 40 1.85 6.43 -2.06
N THR A 41 2.18 6.39 -3.34
CA THR A 41 2.82 7.51 -4.05
C THR A 41 1.95 8.76 -4.02
N PHE A 42 0.63 8.61 -4.21
CA PHE A 42 -0.33 9.72 -4.19
C PHE A 42 -0.37 10.42 -2.82
N TYR A 43 -0.16 9.68 -1.73
CA TYR A 43 -0.21 10.21 -0.37
C TYR A 43 1.15 10.61 0.21
N LEU A 44 2.25 10.56 -0.55
CA LEU A 44 3.61 10.79 -0.02
C LEU A 44 3.76 12.12 0.72
N ASP A 45 3.16 13.20 0.22
CA ASP A 45 3.28 14.50 0.88
C ASP A 45 2.52 14.54 2.21
N TRP A 46 1.31 13.97 2.25
CA TRP A 46 0.56 13.81 3.49
C TRP A 46 1.35 12.93 4.48
N ILE A 47 1.87 11.79 4.03
CA ILE A 47 2.70 10.90 4.84
C ILE A 47 3.91 11.66 5.39
N ARG A 48 4.67 12.36 4.55
CA ARG A 48 5.85 13.15 4.99
C ARG A 48 5.49 14.23 5.99
N SER A 49 4.34 14.88 5.84
CA SER A 49 3.88 15.92 6.76
C SER A 49 3.43 15.38 8.13
N ARG A 50 2.98 14.12 8.20
CA ARG A 50 2.40 13.50 9.42
C ARG A 50 3.35 12.55 10.11
N ALA A 51 4.06 11.75 9.33
CA ALA A 51 5.07 10.82 9.76
C ALA A 51 6.43 11.51 9.88
N SER A 52 6.45 12.86 10.00
CA SER A 52 7.63 13.71 10.22
C SER A 52 8.75 12.84 10.73
N LEU A 53 9.79 12.64 9.89
CA LEU A 53 11.07 12.12 10.36
C LEU A 53 11.24 12.70 11.76
N ALA A 54 11.17 11.86 12.79
CA ALA A 54 11.32 12.23 14.19
C ALA A 54 12.79 12.55 14.46
N ASN A 55 13.38 13.34 13.57
CA ASN A 55 14.72 13.83 13.55
C ASN A 55 14.60 15.30 13.91
N ASN A 56 14.41 15.55 15.20
CA ASN A 56 15.10 16.66 15.85
C ASN A 56 16.55 16.22 16.06
#